data_AF-A0A7X9ASU8-F1
#
_entry.id   AF-A0A7X9ASU8-F1
#
_cell.length_a   1.000
_cell.length_b   1.000
_cell.length_c   1.000
_cell.angle_alpha   90.00
_cell.angle_beta   90.00
_cell.angle_gamma   90.00
#
_symmetry.space_group_name_H-M   'P 1'
#
loop_
_entity.id
_entity.type
_entity.pdbx_description
1 polymer ?
#
loop_
_entity_poly.entity_id
_entity_poly.type
_entity_poly.pdbx_seq_one_letter_code
_entity_poly.pdbx_strand_id
1 'polypeptide(L)'
;MREAKEARELAEKRILDLELELGKAKKELEKIRSRYADFYLESHAVVDRMRQLELQASHLIRRKEDLDGDALAAQALEALNLAGRRQLEVEDAVHSFEQYLNSVLDVLQPSDALRRELSERIKALHRAVENSLKPLSIVARRGGGGPGKQGCGVLAVNEELQLVVLDCGFLAGLKTGSVWRLMSGDSTVTARLRVVEVRPEISAAVVIQGDMASLTPGCQLSAE
;
A
#
# COMPACT_ATOMS: atom_id res chain seq x y z
N MET A 1 -23.80 34.73 43.71
CA MET A 1 -22.53 34.11 44.19
C MET A 1 -22.63 32.58 44.34
N ARG A 2 -23.75 31.99 44.81
CA ARG A 2 -23.91 30.52 44.89
C ARG A 2 -24.11 29.84 43.53
N GLU A 3 -24.97 30.37 42.67
CA GLU A 3 -25.23 29.83 41.32
C GLU A 3 -23.97 29.78 40.44
N ALA A 4 -23.08 30.78 40.56
CA ALA A 4 -21.80 30.80 39.84
C ALA A 4 -20.80 29.73 40.34
N LYS A 5 -20.91 29.30 41.60
CA LYS A 5 -20.09 28.21 42.15
C LYS A 5 -20.64 26.85 41.71
N GLU A 6 -21.95 26.65 41.75
CA GLU A 6 -22.61 25.43 41.29
C GLU A 6 -22.41 25.20 39.78
N ALA A 7 -22.46 26.26 38.97
CA ALA A 7 -22.16 26.19 37.53
C ALA A 7 -20.68 25.81 37.26
N ARG A 8 -19.75 26.27 38.09
CA ARG A 8 -18.32 25.87 38.00
C ARG A 8 -18.11 24.42 38.38
N GLU A 9 -18.73 23.95 39.46
CA GLU A 9 -18.62 22.55 39.89
C GLU A 9 -19.22 21.58 38.87
N LEU A 10 -20.32 21.94 38.21
CA LEU A 10 -20.90 21.16 37.11
C LEU A 10 -20.01 21.14 35.86
N ALA A 11 -19.34 22.26 35.56
CA ALA A 11 -18.40 22.35 34.45
C ALA A 11 -17.13 21.51 34.72
N GLU A 12 -16.58 21.57 35.93
CA GLU A 12 -15.41 20.78 36.34
C GLU A 12 -15.70 19.27 36.31
N LYS A 13 -16.89 18.84 36.75
CA LYS A 13 -17.32 17.44 36.64
C LYS A 13 -17.42 16.99 35.18
N ARG A 14 -18.01 17.81 34.30
CA ARG A 14 -18.09 17.49 32.86
C ARG A 14 -16.72 17.42 32.20
N ILE A 15 -15.76 18.27 32.59
CA ILE A 15 -14.40 18.21 32.06
C ILE A 15 -13.74 16.89 32.47
N LEU A 16 -13.86 16.50 33.74
CA LEU A 16 -13.33 15.24 34.25
C LEU A 16 -13.95 14.02 33.54
N ASP A 17 -15.26 14.02 33.33
CA ASP A 17 -15.95 12.93 32.62
C ASP A 17 -15.50 12.84 31.15
N LEU A 18 -15.38 13.99 30.46
CA LEU A 18 -14.91 14.06 29.07
C LEU A 18 -13.45 13.64 28.92
N GLU A 19 -12.57 13.99 29.87
CA GLU A 19 -11.18 13.55 29.88
C GLU A 19 -11.07 12.03 30.04
N LEU A 20 -11.95 11.45 30.86
CA LEU A 20 -12.00 10.01 31.10
C LEU A 20 -12.54 9.25 29.88
N GLU A 21 -13.54 9.79 29.19
CA GLU A 21 -14.02 9.27 27.90
C GLU A 21 -12.98 9.38 26.79
N LEU A 22 -12.27 10.51 26.69
CA LEU A 22 -11.15 10.68 25.77
C LEU A 22 -10.02 9.67 26.02
N GLY A 23 -9.71 9.41 27.29
CA GLY A 23 -8.73 8.40 27.68
C GLY A 23 -9.14 6.98 27.25
N LYS A 24 -10.42 6.63 27.39
CA LYS A 24 -10.96 5.34 26.92
C LYS A 24 -10.91 5.22 25.40
N ALA A 25 -11.37 6.24 24.69
CA ALA A 25 -11.37 6.26 23.22
C ALA A 25 -9.96 6.16 22.64
N LYS A 26 -8.97 6.85 23.22
CA LYS A 26 -7.56 6.74 22.80
C LYS A 26 -7.01 5.32 22.97
N LYS A 27 -7.31 4.66 24.09
CA LYS A 27 -6.87 3.27 24.34
C LYS A 27 -7.51 2.27 23.38
N GLU A 28 -8.78 2.47 23.03
CA GLU A 28 -9.45 1.64 22.02
C GLU A 28 -8.85 1.83 20.64
N LEU A 29 -8.54 3.08 20.28
CA LEU A 29 -7.92 3.42 19.01
C LEU A 29 -6.51 2.80 18.89
N GLU A 30 -5.73 2.82 19.97
CA GLU A 30 -4.40 2.20 20.02
C GLU A 30 -4.47 0.67 19.89
N LYS A 31 -5.47 0.03 20.52
CA LYS A 31 -5.72 -1.41 20.35
C LYS A 31 -6.10 -1.77 18.91
N ILE A 32 -6.95 -0.98 18.27
CA ILE A 32 -7.34 -1.21 16.88
C ILE A 32 -6.14 -1.03 15.95
N ARG A 33 -5.32 -0.01 16.17
CA ARG A 33 -4.07 0.21 15.40
C ARG A 33 -3.09 -0.96 15.52
N SER A 34 -2.90 -1.49 16.73
CA SER A 34 -2.05 -2.68 16.92
C SER A 34 -2.58 -3.87 16.14
N ARG A 35 -3.88 -4.18 16.28
CA ARG A 35 -4.50 -5.31 15.56
C ARG A 35 -4.42 -5.15 14.05
N TYR A 36 -4.57 -3.92 13.55
CA TYR A 36 -4.43 -3.63 12.13
C TYR A 36 -2.98 -3.84 11.65
N ALA A 37 -1.98 -3.43 12.45
CA ALA A 37 -0.58 -3.67 12.14
C ALA A 37 -0.25 -5.17 12.11
N ASP A 38 -0.75 -5.94 13.07
CA ASP A 38 -0.55 -7.39 13.14
C ASP A 38 -1.18 -8.09 11.91
N PHE A 39 -2.45 -7.77 11.61
CA PHE A 39 -3.15 -8.30 10.44
C PHE A 39 -2.48 -7.90 9.12
N TYR A 40 -1.93 -6.69 9.06
CA TYR A 40 -1.18 -6.22 7.89
C TYR A 40 0.08 -7.05 7.64
N LEU A 41 0.84 -7.36 8.70
CA LEU A 41 2.03 -8.20 8.59
C LEU A 41 1.67 -9.63 8.15
N GLU A 42 0.60 -10.20 8.70
CA GLU A 42 0.12 -11.54 8.30
C GLU A 42 -0.32 -11.57 6.83
N SER A 43 -1.09 -10.57 6.39
CA SER A 43 -1.53 -10.45 5.00
C SER A 43 -0.34 -10.33 4.03
N HIS A 44 0.66 -9.51 4.38
CA HIS A 44 1.88 -9.37 3.58
C HIS A 44 2.61 -10.71 3.44
N ALA A 45 2.75 -11.45 4.54
CA ALA A 45 3.39 -12.76 4.53
C ALA A 45 2.63 -13.80 3.66
N VAL A 46 1.30 -13.68 3.56
CA VAL A 46 0.47 -14.53 2.68
C VAL A 46 0.68 -14.15 1.22
N VAL A 47 0.69 -12.85 0.88
CA VAL A 47 0.94 -12.37 -0.48
C VAL A 47 2.33 -12.78 -0.97
N ASP A 48 3.35 -12.66 -0.12
CA ASP A 48 4.71 -13.09 -0.47
C ASP A 48 4.78 -14.58 -0.77
N ARG A 49 4.09 -15.42 0.02
CA ARG A 49 3.99 -16.87 -0.24
C ARG A 49 3.24 -17.15 -1.54
N MET A 50 2.15 -16.44 -1.80
CA MET A 50 1.39 -16.60 -3.04
C MET A 50 2.25 -16.24 -4.26
N ARG A 51 3.01 -15.15 -4.20
CA ARG A 51 3.96 -14.76 -5.25
C ARG A 51 5.05 -15.81 -5.48
N GLN A 52 5.57 -16.42 -4.41
CA GLN A 52 6.51 -17.53 -4.52
C GLN A 52 5.89 -18.75 -5.20
N LEU A 53 4.65 -19.10 -4.85
CA LEU A 53 3.92 -20.21 -5.45
C LEU A 53 3.58 -19.95 -6.92
N GLU A 54 3.20 -18.72 -7.28
CA GLU A 54 2.97 -18.33 -8.68
C GLU A 54 4.24 -18.41 -9.51
N LEU A 55 5.38 -17.97 -8.97
CA LEU A 55 6.68 -18.14 -9.63
C LEU A 55 6.98 -19.63 -9.84
N GLN A 56 6.84 -20.45 -8.80
CA GLN A 56 7.02 -21.90 -8.93
C GLN A 56 6.07 -22.55 -9.95
N ALA A 57 4.80 -22.15 -9.97
CA ALA A 57 3.81 -22.63 -10.92
C ALA A 57 4.13 -22.17 -12.35
N SER A 58 4.58 -20.94 -12.53
CA SER A 58 5.03 -20.42 -13.82
C SER A 58 6.23 -21.21 -14.36
N HIS A 59 7.15 -21.63 -13.48
CA HIS A 59 8.25 -22.52 -13.84
C HIS A 59 7.76 -23.91 -14.26
N LEU A 60 6.72 -24.46 -13.63
CA LEU A 60 6.17 -25.78 -13.97
C LEU A 60 5.37 -25.76 -15.28
N ILE A 61 4.58 -24.72 -15.52
CA ILE A 61 3.77 -24.55 -16.75
C ILE A 61 4.69 -24.30 -17.95
N ARG A 62 5.77 -23.52 -17.75
CA ARG A 62 6.72 -23.14 -18.81
C ARG A 62 7.78 -24.22 -19.10
N ARG A 63 8.02 -25.17 -18.18
CA ARG A 63 8.90 -26.35 -18.41
C ARG A 63 8.49 -27.21 -19.61
N LYS A 64 7.30 -27.01 -20.17
CA LYS A 64 6.78 -27.73 -21.34
C LYS A 64 7.14 -27.05 -22.67
N GLU A 65 7.60 -25.81 -22.66
CA GLU A 65 7.82 -24.96 -23.85
C GLU A 65 9.16 -24.20 -23.73
N ASP A 66 10.20 -24.69 -24.44
CA ASP A 66 11.46 -24.03 -24.81
C ASP A 66 12.62 -23.88 -23.78
N LEU A 67 13.61 -24.78 -23.90
CA LEU A 67 14.81 -24.91 -23.03
C LEU A 67 15.91 -23.84 -23.20
N ASP A 68 15.94 -23.04 -24.28
CA ASP A 68 17.02 -22.07 -24.54
C ASP A 68 16.66 -20.62 -24.14
N GLY A 69 15.38 -20.25 -24.14
CA GLY A 69 14.92 -18.92 -23.67
C GLY A 69 14.97 -18.77 -22.14
N ASP A 70 15.05 -19.89 -21.44
CA ASP A 70 14.95 -19.99 -19.99
C ASP A 70 16.21 -19.52 -19.25
N ALA A 71 17.41 -19.83 -19.78
CA ALA A 71 18.66 -19.36 -19.17
C ALA A 71 18.81 -17.84 -19.27
N LEU A 72 18.42 -17.25 -20.41
CA LEU A 72 18.47 -15.80 -20.63
C LEU A 72 17.39 -15.07 -19.82
N ALA A 73 16.19 -15.62 -19.73
CA ALA A 73 15.12 -15.06 -18.91
C ALA A 73 15.44 -15.14 -17.41
N ALA A 74 15.99 -16.26 -16.92
CA ALA A 74 16.43 -16.41 -15.55
C ALA A 74 17.57 -15.46 -15.20
N GLN A 75 18.57 -15.32 -16.08
CA GLN A 75 19.66 -14.35 -15.91
C GLN A 75 19.15 -12.91 -15.91
N ALA A 76 18.18 -12.57 -16.77
CA ALA A 76 17.58 -11.24 -16.78
C ALA A 76 16.79 -10.96 -15.50
N LEU A 77 16.05 -11.94 -14.99
CA LEU A 77 15.27 -11.81 -13.75
C LEU A 77 16.18 -11.72 -12.52
N GLU A 78 17.27 -12.48 -12.51
CA GLU A 78 18.31 -12.41 -11.47
C GLU A 78 19.04 -11.07 -11.50
N ALA A 79 19.38 -10.56 -12.69
CA ALA A 79 19.97 -9.23 -12.86
C ALA A 79 19.03 -8.11 -12.40
N LEU A 80 17.73 -8.23 -12.67
CA LEU A 80 16.71 -7.28 -12.20
C LEU A 80 16.53 -7.36 -10.67
N ASN A 81 16.52 -8.56 -10.08
CA ASN A 81 16.47 -8.72 -8.62
C ASN A 81 17.73 -8.15 -7.95
N LEU A 82 18.91 -8.38 -8.54
CA LEU A 82 20.16 -7.82 -8.05
C LEU A 82 20.18 -6.29 -8.17
N ALA A 83 19.66 -5.73 -9.28
CA ALA A 83 19.51 -4.29 -9.46
C ALA A 83 18.55 -3.70 -8.41
N GLY A 84 17.40 -4.34 -8.16
CA GLY A 84 16.45 -3.93 -7.15
C GLY A 84 17.03 -3.93 -5.73
N ARG A 85 17.80 -4.97 -5.36
CA ARG A 85 18.51 -5.02 -4.07
C ARG A 85 19.53 -3.90 -3.92
N ARG A 86 20.38 -3.69 -4.94
CA ARG A 86 21.37 -2.60 -4.94
C ARG A 86 20.72 -1.22 -4.88
N GLN A 87 19.53 -1.07 -5.44
CA GLN A 87 18.79 0.20 -5.41
C GLN A 87 18.18 0.48 -4.03
N LEU A 88 17.66 -0.53 -3.34
CA LEU A 88 17.23 -0.40 -1.93
C LEU A 88 18.42 -0.07 -1.01
N GLU A 89 19.57 -0.71 -1.23
CA GLU A 89 20.81 -0.39 -0.50
C GLU A 89 21.23 1.07 -0.69
N VAL A 90 21.03 1.64 -1.89
CA VAL A 90 21.32 3.06 -2.16
C VAL A 90 20.33 3.98 -1.43
N GLU A 91 19.05 3.62 -1.37
CA GLU A 91 18.04 4.39 -0.62
C GLU A 91 18.37 4.41 0.89
N ASP A 92 18.67 3.24 1.47
CA ASP A 92 19.09 3.12 2.86
C ASP A 92 20.37 3.93 3.14
N ALA A 93 21.35 3.88 2.23
CA ALA A 93 22.57 4.67 2.34
C ALA A 93 22.28 6.17 2.30
N VAL A 94 21.39 6.63 1.42
CA VAL A 94 20.99 8.04 1.33
C VAL A 94 20.26 8.49 2.60
N HIS A 95 19.37 7.66 3.15
CA HIS A 95 18.69 7.96 4.40
C HIS A 95 19.67 8.03 5.59
N SER A 96 20.62 7.09 5.67
CA SER A 96 21.66 7.12 6.70
C SER A 96 22.55 8.37 6.60
N PHE A 97 22.83 8.82 5.38
CA PHE A 97 23.59 10.05 5.12
C PHE A 97 22.81 11.31 5.53
N GLU A 98 21.50 11.36 5.27
CA GLU A 98 20.62 12.43 5.75
C GLU A 98 20.61 12.50 7.29
N GLN A 99 20.48 11.36 7.97
CA GLN A 99 20.50 11.30 9.43
C GLN A 99 21.85 11.80 9.99
N TYR A 100 22.96 11.36 9.39
CA TYR A 100 24.29 11.84 9.76
C TYR A 100 24.43 13.34 9.54
N LEU A 101 24.03 13.87 8.39
CA LEU A 101 24.06 15.30 8.11
C LEU A 101 23.21 16.11 9.09
N ASN A 102 22.00 15.65 9.41
CA ASN A 102 21.16 16.32 10.40
C ASN A 102 21.82 16.36 11.78
N SER A 103 22.46 15.27 12.21
CA SER A 103 23.21 15.24 13.47
C SER A 103 24.40 16.21 13.47
N VAL A 104 25.11 16.34 12.35
CA VAL A 104 26.24 17.28 12.20
C VAL A 104 25.75 18.73 12.17
N LEU A 105 24.64 19.02 11.48
CA LEU A 105 24.02 20.34 11.46
C LEU A 105 23.48 20.74 12.84
N ASP A 106 22.98 19.80 13.63
CA ASP A 106 22.53 20.07 15.00
C ASP A 106 23.69 20.48 15.93
N VAL A 107 24.87 19.88 15.74
CA VAL A 107 26.09 20.22 16.49
C VAL A 107 26.69 21.55 16.02
N LEU A 108 26.66 21.85 14.72
CA LEU A 108 27.29 23.05 14.15
C LEU A 108 26.46 24.34 14.28
N GLN A 109 25.18 24.25 14.65
CA GLN A 109 24.24 25.38 14.68
C GLN A 109 24.40 26.36 13.49
N PRO A 110 24.33 25.87 12.24
CA PRO A 110 24.54 26.70 11.06
C PRO A 110 23.40 27.72 10.90
N SER A 111 23.65 28.75 10.08
CA SER A 111 22.62 29.73 9.73
C SER A 111 21.41 29.07 9.05
N ASP A 112 20.22 29.62 9.29
CA ASP A 112 18.96 29.11 8.71
C ASP A 112 18.98 29.03 7.18
N ALA A 113 19.78 29.88 6.53
CA ALA A 113 19.99 29.87 5.09
C ALA A 113 20.71 28.60 4.60
N LEU A 114 21.80 28.21 5.28
CA LEU A 114 22.55 26.98 4.96
C LEU A 114 21.71 25.72 5.24
N ARG A 115 20.92 25.74 6.32
CA ARG A 115 20.02 24.63 6.67
C ARG A 115 18.94 24.41 5.60
N ARG A 116 18.37 25.50 5.07
CA ARG A 116 17.40 25.43 3.96
C ARG A 116 18.03 24.93 2.67
N GLU A 117 19.20 25.43 2.30
CA GLU A 117 19.88 25.00 1.07
C GLU A 117 20.24 23.51 1.12
N LEU A 118 20.79 23.02 2.24
CA LEU A 118 21.06 21.59 2.40
C LEU A 118 19.80 20.74 2.33
N SER A 119 18.73 21.19 3.00
CA SER A 119 17.44 20.47 2.99
C SER A 119 16.84 20.38 1.58
N GLU A 120 16.98 21.42 0.76
CA GLU A 120 16.53 21.39 -0.64
C GLU A 120 17.37 20.45 -1.49
N ARG A 121 18.69 20.42 -1.30
CA ARG A 121 19.58 19.49 -2.01
C ARG A 121 19.32 18.04 -1.62
N ILE A 122 19.05 17.75 -0.35
CA ILE A 122 18.66 16.41 0.13
C ILE A 122 17.32 15.99 -0.48
N LYS A 123 16.33 16.88 -0.51
CA LYS A 123 15.04 16.60 -1.18
C LYS A 123 15.20 16.38 -2.68
N ALA A 124 16.10 17.10 -3.35
CA ALA A 124 16.41 16.88 -4.75
C ALA A 124 17.09 15.52 -4.98
N LEU A 125 17.98 15.11 -4.08
CA LEU A 125 18.61 13.79 -4.09
C LEU A 125 17.58 12.68 -3.88
N HIS A 126 16.69 12.80 -2.89
CA HIS A 126 15.58 11.86 -2.69
C HIS A 126 14.72 11.74 -3.94
N ARG A 127 14.32 12.86 -4.56
CA ARG A 127 13.56 12.82 -5.82
C ARG A 127 14.33 12.16 -6.96
N ALA A 128 15.65 12.36 -7.05
CA ALA A 128 16.46 11.72 -8.08
C ALA A 128 16.55 10.20 -7.86
N VAL A 129 16.70 9.76 -6.61
CA VAL A 129 16.70 8.35 -6.21
C VAL A 129 15.33 7.73 -6.42
N GLU A 130 14.24 8.36 -5.95
CA GLU A 130 12.85 7.94 -6.22
C GLU A 130 12.52 7.87 -7.71
N ASN A 131 12.99 8.83 -8.51
CA ASN A 131 12.80 8.77 -9.96
C ASN A 131 13.64 7.66 -10.63
N SER A 132 14.76 7.26 -10.01
CA SER A 132 15.52 6.07 -10.43
C SER A 132 14.88 4.75 -9.97
N LEU A 133 14.05 4.80 -8.92
CA LEU A 133 13.22 3.71 -8.41
C LEU A 133 11.94 3.50 -9.23
N LYS A 134 11.52 4.49 -10.05
CA LYS A 134 10.47 4.28 -11.04
C LYS A 134 10.98 3.24 -12.04
N PRO A 135 10.39 2.04 -12.09
CA PRO A 135 10.82 1.06 -13.05
C PRO A 135 10.57 1.62 -14.45
N LEU A 136 11.54 1.35 -15.31
CA LEU A 136 11.41 1.22 -16.75
C LEU A 136 10.06 0.53 -17.07
N SER A 137 9.00 1.30 -17.27
CA SER A 137 7.63 0.81 -17.53
C SER A 137 7.48 0.18 -18.93
N ILE A 138 8.59 -0.21 -19.56
CA ILE A 138 8.67 -0.63 -20.96
C ILE A 138 8.93 -2.14 -21.08
N VAL A 139 8.70 -2.96 -20.04
CA VAL A 139 8.79 -4.43 -20.22
C VAL A 139 7.81 -5.25 -19.37
N ALA A 140 6.57 -4.81 -19.26
CA ALA A 140 5.47 -5.71 -18.90
C ALA A 140 4.37 -5.58 -19.94
N ARG A 141 4.16 -6.67 -20.71
CA ARG A 141 3.15 -6.87 -21.77
C ARG A 141 3.58 -6.55 -23.22
N ARG A 142 4.63 -7.23 -23.69
CA ARG A 142 4.63 -7.78 -25.06
C ARG A 142 4.20 -9.25 -25.01
N GLY A 143 2.91 -9.44 -24.78
CA GLY A 143 2.18 -10.67 -25.00
C GLY A 143 0.82 -10.24 -25.54
N GLY A 144 0.53 -10.63 -26.78
CA GLY A 144 -0.54 -10.08 -27.59
C GLY A 144 -1.90 -10.03 -26.90
N GLY A 145 -2.54 -8.88 -27.01
CA GLY A 145 -3.91 -8.63 -26.58
C GLY A 145 -4.10 -7.12 -26.59
N GLY A 146 -4.98 -6.62 -27.47
CA GLY A 146 -5.23 -5.21 -27.70
C GLY A 146 -5.71 -4.46 -26.44
N PRO A 147 -6.12 -3.18 -26.58
CA PRO A 147 -6.57 -2.33 -25.47
C PRO A 147 -7.93 -2.82 -24.96
N GLY A 148 -7.93 -3.91 -24.20
CA GLY A 148 -9.09 -4.54 -23.59
C GLY A 148 -8.89 -4.59 -22.10
N LYS A 149 -9.58 -3.69 -21.39
CA LYS A 149 -9.93 -3.70 -19.97
C LYS A 149 -8.84 -4.20 -19.01
N GLN A 150 -8.18 -3.26 -18.33
CA GLN A 150 -7.40 -3.54 -17.11
C GLN A 150 -8.35 -4.21 -16.08
N GLY A 151 -8.27 -5.53 -15.96
CA GLY A 151 -8.94 -6.27 -14.90
C GLY A 151 -8.14 -6.17 -13.60
N CYS A 152 -8.83 -6.09 -12.47
CA CYS A 152 -8.26 -6.00 -11.13
C CYS A 152 -8.70 -7.22 -10.32
N GLY A 153 -7.79 -8.04 -9.84
CA GLY A 153 -8.07 -9.26 -9.10
C GLY A 153 -8.37 -9.00 -7.62
N VAL A 154 -9.31 -9.74 -7.05
CA VAL A 154 -9.51 -9.78 -5.58
C VAL A 154 -8.46 -10.71 -4.97
N LEU A 155 -7.61 -10.19 -4.09
CA LEU A 155 -6.59 -10.96 -3.37
C LEU A 155 -7.12 -11.58 -2.08
N ALA A 156 -7.89 -10.79 -1.31
CA ALA A 156 -8.40 -11.20 -0.02
C ALA A 156 -9.69 -10.47 0.32
N VAL A 157 -10.55 -11.13 1.09
CA VAL A 157 -11.81 -10.59 1.57
C VAL A 157 -11.83 -10.74 3.09
N ASN A 158 -12.05 -9.65 3.80
CA ASN A 158 -12.21 -9.64 5.25
C ASN A 158 -13.67 -9.30 5.59
N GLU A 159 -14.42 -10.31 6.04
CA GLU A 159 -15.85 -10.18 6.38
C GLU A 159 -16.10 -9.34 7.63
N GLU A 160 -15.21 -9.42 8.64
CA GLU A 160 -15.35 -8.67 9.89
C GLU A 160 -15.22 -7.16 9.68
N LEU A 161 -14.33 -6.75 8.77
CA LEU A 161 -14.06 -5.34 8.46
C LEU A 161 -14.78 -4.85 7.18
N GLN A 162 -15.54 -5.73 6.51
CA GLN A 162 -16.17 -5.48 5.20
C GLN A 162 -15.21 -4.88 4.16
N LEU A 163 -13.97 -5.39 4.13
CA LEU A 163 -12.88 -4.84 3.34
C LEU A 163 -12.35 -5.89 2.36
N VAL A 164 -12.04 -5.44 1.15
CA VAL A 164 -11.58 -6.26 0.04
C VAL A 164 -10.24 -5.71 -0.44
N VAL A 165 -9.24 -6.59 -0.54
CA VAL A 165 -7.90 -6.26 -1.03
C VAL A 165 -7.81 -6.61 -2.51
N LEU A 166 -7.27 -5.68 -3.28
CA LEU A 166 -7.17 -5.71 -4.73
C LEU A 166 -5.71 -5.79 -5.19
N ASP A 167 -5.45 -6.53 -6.26
CA ASP A 167 -4.11 -6.76 -6.84
C ASP A 167 -3.55 -5.59 -7.66
N CYS A 168 -4.29 -4.48 -7.74
CA CYS A 168 -3.89 -3.28 -8.44
C CYS A 168 -3.78 -2.10 -7.48
N GLY A 169 -2.68 -1.34 -7.62
CA GLY A 169 -2.41 -0.11 -6.89
C GLY A 169 -2.38 1.13 -7.79
N PHE A 170 -1.82 2.24 -7.30
CA PHE A 170 -1.74 3.46 -8.11
C PHE A 170 -0.79 3.32 -9.30
N LEU A 171 0.18 2.39 -9.25
CA LEU A 171 1.04 2.08 -10.41
C LEU A 171 0.24 1.48 -11.57
N ALA A 172 -0.87 0.78 -11.26
CA ALA A 172 -1.83 0.27 -12.23
C ALA A 172 -2.91 1.31 -12.61
N GLY A 173 -2.87 2.52 -12.02
CA GLY A 173 -3.80 3.61 -12.30
C GLY A 173 -5.02 3.70 -11.38
N LEU A 174 -5.09 2.90 -10.30
CA LEU A 174 -6.19 3.01 -9.34
C LEU A 174 -6.12 4.30 -8.53
N LYS A 175 -7.29 4.86 -8.24
CA LYS A 175 -7.46 6.07 -7.44
C LYS A 175 -8.40 5.80 -6.28
N THR A 176 -8.14 6.44 -5.15
CA THR A 176 -9.07 6.48 -4.02
C THR A 176 -10.41 7.06 -4.48
N GLY A 177 -11.51 6.42 -4.11
CA GLY A 177 -12.87 6.76 -4.54
C GLY A 177 -13.31 6.16 -5.87
N SER A 178 -12.43 5.48 -6.62
CA SER A 178 -12.83 4.78 -7.84
C SER A 178 -13.78 3.61 -7.52
N VAL A 179 -14.75 3.39 -8.41
CA VAL A 179 -15.75 2.32 -8.27
C VAL A 179 -15.45 1.22 -9.28
N TRP A 180 -15.50 -0.01 -8.80
CA TRP A 180 -15.20 -1.23 -9.55
C TRP A 180 -16.36 -2.20 -9.44
N ARG A 181 -16.62 -2.92 -10.53
CA ARG A 181 -17.75 -3.83 -10.65
C ARG A 181 -17.28 -5.27 -10.84
N LEU A 182 -17.85 -6.16 -10.03
CA LEU A 182 -17.81 -7.59 -10.26
C LEU A 182 -18.93 -7.95 -11.24
N MET A 183 -18.57 -8.63 -12.32
CA MET A 183 -19.50 -9.11 -13.34
C MET A 183 -19.64 -10.62 -13.19
N SER A 184 -20.86 -11.14 -13.13
CA SER A 184 -21.13 -12.56 -13.29
C SER A 184 -21.06 -12.95 -14.78
N GLY A 185 -20.93 -14.26 -15.07
CA GLY A 185 -20.86 -14.80 -16.44
C GLY A 185 -22.01 -14.35 -17.36
N ASP A 186 -23.16 -13.98 -16.78
CA ASP A 186 -24.35 -13.48 -17.50
C ASP A 186 -24.38 -11.96 -17.68
N SER A 187 -23.24 -11.27 -17.55
CA SER A 187 -23.11 -9.81 -17.67
C SER A 187 -23.91 -8.99 -16.64
N THR A 188 -24.34 -9.63 -15.55
CA THR A 188 -25.02 -9.00 -14.43
C THR A 188 -23.99 -8.51 -13.40
N VAL A 189 -24.20 -7.29 -12.88
CA VAL A 189 -23.34 -6.72 -11.82
C VAL A 189 -23.70 -7.38 -10.49
N THR A 190 -22.84 -8.24 -10.00
CA THR A 190 -23.02 -9.00 -8.75
C THR A 190 -22.62 -8.18 -7.52
N ALA A 191 -21.56 -7.38 -7.64
CA ALA A 191 -21.11 -6.48 -6.58
C ALA A 191 -20.47 -5.22 -7.14
N ARG A 192 -20.57 -4.12 -6.39
CA ARG A 192 -19.84 -2.87 -6.61
C ARG A 192 -18.95 -2.58 -5.41
N LEU A 193 -17.71 -2.25 -5.70
CA LEU A 193 -16.70 -1.92 -4.69
C LEU A 193 -16.21 -0.49 -4.92
N ARG A 194 -15.98 0.23 -3.83
CA ARG A 194 -15.37 1.55 -3.86
C ARG A 194 -14.02 1.49 -3.18
N VAL A 195 -12.99 1.93 -3.89
CA VAL A 195 -11.62 1.97 -3.37
C VAL A 195 -11.53 3.03 -2.29
N VAL A 196 -11.06 2.64 -1.11
CA VAL A 196 -10.90 3.52 0.07
C VAL A 196 -9.46 3.95 0.23
N GLU A 197 -8.50 3.06 -0.05
CA GLU A 197 -7.06 3.33 0.06
C GLU A 197 -6.31 2.71 -1.11
N VAL A 198 -5.28 3.40 -1.60
CA VAL A 198 -4.43 2.94 -2.70
C VAL A 198 -2.97 3.01 -2.30
N ARG A 199 -2.24 1.91 -2.53
CA ARG A 199 -0.79 1.77 -2.37
C ARG A 199 -0.14 1.53 -3.73
N PRO A 200 1.20 1.47 -3.86
CA PRO A 200 1.85 1.30 -5.17
C PRO A 200 1.33 0.10 -5.97
N GLU A 201 1.29 -1.08 -5.35
CA GLU A 201 0.94 -2.34 -6.02
C GLU A 201 -0.45 -2.89 -5.63
N ILE A 202 -1.01 -2.48 -4.50
CA ILE A 202 -2.30 -2.99 -3.98
C ILE A 202 -3.26 -1.86 -3.62
N SER A 203 -4.54 -2.18 -3.49
CA SER A 203 -5.54 -1.24 -2.95
C SER A 203 -6.58 -1.94 -2.08
N ALA A 204 -7.21 -1.15 -1.20
CA ALA A 204 -8.29 -1.60 -0.34
C ALA A 204 -9.60 -0.98 -0.83
N ALA A 205 -10.65 -1.80 -0.94
CA ALA A 205 -11.97 -1.38 -1.37
C ALA A 205 -13.04 -1.91 -0.41
N VAL A 206 -14.15 -1.20 -0.32
CA VAL A 206 -15.33 -1.59 0.46
C VAL A 206 -16.49 -1.88 -0.47
N VAL A 207 -17.32 -2.86 -0.12
CA VAL A 207 -18.53 -3.20 -0.88
C VAL A 207 -19.57 -2.12 -0.64
N ILE A 208 -20.03 -1.48 -1.72
CA ILE A 208 -21.09 -0.45 -1.65
C ILE A 208 -22.44 -0.99 -2.09
N GLN A 209 -22.46 -2.07 -2.88
CA GLN A 209 -23.68 -2.71 -3.36
C GLN A 209 -23.39 -4.18 -3.70
N GLY A 210 -24.33 -5.07 -3.38
CA GLY A 210 -24.16 -6.52 -3.55
C GLY A 210 -23.78 -7.23 -2.25
N ASP A 211 -23.58 -8.54 -2.34
CA ASP A 211 -23.27 -9.39 -1.19
C ASP A 211 -21.78 -9.71 -1.13
N MET A 212 -21.19 -9.63 0.07
CA MET A 212 -19.80 -10.00 0.33
C MET A 212 -19.55 -11.49 0.03
N ALA A 213 -20.55 -12.34 0.22
CA ALA A 213 -20.46 -13.78 -0.09
C ALA A 213 -20.19 -14.06 -1.59
N SER A 214 -20.47 -13.09 -2.47
CA SER A 214 -20.20 -13.21 -3.91
C SER A 214 -18.75 -12.88 -4.29
N LEU A 215 -17.98 -12.32 -3.36
CA LEU A 215 -16.60 -11.93 -3.57
C LEU A 215 -15.69 -13.02 -3.02
N THR A 216 -14.95 -13.67 -3.92
CA THR A 216 -13.95 -14.67 -3.56
C THR A 216 -12.58 -14.24 -4.06
N PRO A 217 -11.50 -14.61 -3.34
CA PRO A 217 -10.15 -14.46 -3.85
C PRO A 217 -10.01 -15.10 -5.24
N GLY A 218 -9.44 -14.36 -6.19
CA GLY A 218 -9.32 -14.75 -7.60
C GLY A 218 -10.43 -14.21 -8.52
N CYS A 219 -11.49 -13.60 -7.99
CA CYS A 219 -12.47 -12.89 -8.81
C CYS A 219 -11.84 -11.70 -9.54
N GLN A 220 -12.19 -11.50 -10.82
CA GLN A 220 -11.77 -10.34 -11.59
C GLN A 220 -12.83 -9.23 -11.57
N LEU A 221 -12.37 -8.03 -11.24
CA LEU A 221 -13.14 -6.80 -11.26
C LEU A 221 -12.81 -5.98 -12.50
N SER A 222 -13.78 -5.19 -12.93
CA SER A 222 -13.61 -4.23 -14.02
C SER A 222 -13.94 -2.83 -13.55
N ALA A 223 -13.20 -1.84 -14.05
CA ALA A 223 -13.48 -0.44 -13.78
C ALA A 223 -14.89 -0.10 -14.29
N GLU A 224 -15.64 0.69 -13.50
CA GLU A 224 -16.96 1.17 -13.91
C GLU A 224 -16.91 2.15 -15.08
#